data_AF-A0A2V8RJR1-F1
#
_entry.id   AF-A0A2V8RJR1-F1
#
_cell.length_a   1.000
_cell.length_b   1.000
_cell.length_c   1.000
_cell.angle_alpha   90.00
_cell.angle_beta   90.00
_cell.angle_gamma   90.00
#
_symmetry.space_group_name_H-M   'P 1'
#
loop_
_entity.id
_entity.type
_entity.pdbx_description
1 polymer ?
#
loop_
_entity_poly.entity_id
_entity_poly.type
_entity_poly.pdbx_seq_one_letter_code
_entity_poly.pdbx_strand_id
1 'polypeptide(L)'
;MTKRSRHFWIEAVLLALVVVSVATAITVSELSPLTKDDLRLEVASLRSFAQDGAQLTNQHLAGQTTQTFFDSQAEQIKVKVDSSLKTLRNSSVKPEIETDRRYAMNLAEHLSSEFDRLSTSQLELERSGPRLKTLGKQLREMEERMK
;
A
#
# COMPACT_ATOMS: atom_id res chain seq x y z
N MET A 1 -5.76 51.43 -18.10
CA MET A 1 -5.41 49.99 -18.08
C MET A 1 -6.40 49.25 -17.20
N THR A 2 -7.12 48.32 -17.80
CA THR A 2 -8.40 47.74 -17.37
C THR A 2 -8.25 46.81 -16.15
N LYS A 3 -9.13 46.97 -15.15
CA LYS A 3 -9.23 46.18 -13.89
C LYS A 3 -9.16 44.66 -14.09
N ARG A 4 -9.49 44.18 -15.28
CA ARG A 4 -9.47 42.76 -15.69
C ARG A 4 -8.07 42.13 -15.69
N SER A 5 -7.03 42.90 -16.02
CA SER A 5 -5.63 42.43 -16.03
C SER A 5 -5.07 42.20 -14.61
N ARG A 6 -5.54 42.95 -13.61
CA ARG A 6 -5.11 42.80 -12.22
C ARG A 6 -5.69 41.55 -11.56
N HIS A 7 -6.95 41.21 -11.84
CA HIS A 7 -7.56 39.98 -11.33
C HIS A 7 -6.89 38.72 -11.89
N PHE A 8 -6.56 38.72 -13.18
CA PHE A 8 -5.84 37.60 -13.81
C PHE A 8 -4.45 37.36 -13.20
N TRP A 9 -3.71 38.44 -12.91
CA TRP A 9 -2.39 38.33 -12.29
C TRP A 9 -2.45 37.87 -10.83
N ILE A 10 -3.46 38.31 -10.07
CA ILE A 10 -3.66 37.85 -8.68
C ILE A 10 -4.01 36.36 -8.67
N GLU A 11 -4.89 35.92 -9.56
CA GLU A 11 -5.30 34.51 -9.67
C GLU A 11 -4.14 33.60 -10.10
N ALA A 12 -3.29 34.06 -11.04
CA ALA A 12 -2.08 33.34 -11.44
C ALA A 12 -1.04 33.22 -10.32
N VAL A 13 -0.84 34.29 -9.53
CA VAL A 13 0.06 34.27 -8.36
C VAL A 13 -0.47 33.34 -7.26
N LEU A 14 -1.79 33.33 -7.04
CA LEU A 14 -2.44 32.44 -6.07
C LEU A 14 -2.32 30.97 -6.51
N LEU A 15 -2.55 30.69 -7.80
CA LEU A 15 -2.36 29.36 -8.37
C LEU A 15 -0.90 28.91 -8.23
N ALA A 16 0.06 29.78 -8.53
CA ALA A 16 1.48 29.47 -8.38
C ALA A 16 1.84 29.18 -6.91
N LEU A 17 1.29 29.94 -5.95
CA LEU A 17 1.47 29.69 -4.52
C LEU A 17 0.88 28.34 -4.08
N VAL A 18 -0.29 27.97 -4.60
CA VAL A 18 -0.91 26.66 -4.34
C VAL A 18 -0.06 25.54 -4.94
N VAL A 19 0.43 25.69 -6.17
CA VAL A 19 1.29 24.68 -6.81
C VAL A 19 2.62 24.52 -6.07
N VAL A 20 3.25 25.64 -5.68
CA VAL A 20 4.51 25.61 -4.91
C VAL A 20 4.30 25.01 -3.53
N SER A 21 3.22 25.36 -2.82
CA SER A 21 2.91 24.81 -1.50
C SER A 21 2.65 23.29 -1.55
N VAL A 22 1.89 22.82 -2.55
CA VAL A 22 1.67 21.38 -2.79
C VAL A 22 2.99 20.68 -3.12
N ALA A 23 3.82 21.26 -4.00
CA ALA A 23 5.13 20.70 -4.34
C ALA A 23 6.05 20.62 -3.11
N THR A 24 6.09 21.66 -2.27
CA THR A 24 6.88 21.64 -1.03
C THR A 24 6.36 20.62 -0.02
N ALA A 25 5.04 20.45 0.11
CA ALA A 25 4.46 19.46 1.01
C ALA A 25 4.84 18.03 0.61
N ILE A 26 4.91 17.74 -0.69
CA ILE A 26 5.37 16.45 -1.21
C ILE A 26 6.85 16.23 -0.89
N THR A 27 7.71 17.22 -1.13
CA THR A 27 9.16 17.10 -0.83
C THR A 27 9.48 17.02 0.66
N VAL A 28 8.71 17.68 1.53
CA VAL A 28 8.93 17.62 3.00
C VAL A 28 8.45 16.29 3.57
N SER A 29 7.39 15.70 3.01
CA SER A 29 6.96 14.34 3.37
C SER A 29 7.98 13.28 2.96
N GLU A 30 8.68 13.44 1.83
CA GLU A 30 9.75 12.52 1.42
C GLU A 30 11.01 12.59 2.30
N LEU A 31 11.22 13.70 3.02
CA LEU A 31 12.38 13.91 3.90
C LEU A 31 12.12 13.56 5.38
N SER A 32 10.86 13.34 5.76
CA SER A 32 10.51 13.03 7.14
C SER A 32 10.63 11.51 7.39
N PRO A 33 11.24 11.08 8.50
CA PRO A 33 11.30 9.66 8.82
C PRO A 33 9.90 9.12 9.06
N LEU A 34 9.62 7.89 8.58
CA LEU A 34 8.36 7.18 8.83
C LEU A 34 8.09 7.19 10.34
N THR A 35 6.91 7.63 10.74
CA THR A 35 6.52 7.60 12.14
C THR A 35 5.93 6.23 12.50
N LYS A 36 5.72 5.99 13.80
CA LYS A 36 5.01 4.78 14.27
C LYS A 36 3.59 4.71 13.70
N ASP A 37 2.92 5.86 13.57
CA ASP A 37 1.57 5.93 13.02
C ASP A 37 1.55 5.65 11.51
N ASP A 38 2.52 6.16 10.76
CA ASP A 38 2.67 5.84 9.34
C ASP A 38 2.94 4.35 9.13
N LEU A 39 3.85 3.76 9.93
CA LEU A 39 4.11 2.33 9.90
C LEU A 39 2.85 1.52 10.22
N ARG A 40 2.04 1.97 11.19
CA ARG A 40 0.76 1.33 11.53
C ARG A 40 -0.23 1.41 10.38
N LEU A 41 -0.29 2.52 9.65
CA LEU A 41 -1.14 2.69 8.47
C LEU A 41 -0.70 1.77 7.31
N GLU A 42 0.60 1.65 7.07
CA GLU A 42 1.15 0.71 6.09
C GLU A 42 0.80 -0.74 6.44
N VAL A 43 0.97 -1.14 7.70
CA VAL A 43 0.60 -2.48 8.18
C VAL A 43 -0.90 -2.73 8.07
N ALA A 44 -1.75 -1.75 8.39
CA ALA A 44 -3.19 -1.85 8.21
C ALA A 44 -3.59 -2.01 6.73
N SER A 45 -2.90 -1.32 5.83
CA SER A 45 -3.10 -1.42 4.38
C SER A 45 -2.72 -2.82 3.86
N LEU A 46 -1.53 -3.31 4.24
CA LEU A 46 -1.08 -4.67 3.94
C LEU A 46 -2.07 -5.72 4.46
N ARG A 47 -2.62 -5.53 5.67
CA ARG A 47 -3.64 -6.42 6.23
C ARG A 47 -4.89 -6.44 5.36
N SER A 48 -5.36 -5.27 4.91
CA SER A 48 -6.51 -5.18 3.99
C SER A 48 -6.23 -5.93 2.70
N PHE A 49 -5.06 -5.72 2.09
CA PHE A 49 -4.69 -6.40 0.84
C PHE A 49 -4.60 -7.93 1.00
N ALA A 50 -4.09 -8.41 2.14
CA ALA A 50 -4.09 -9.84 2.45
C ALA A 50 -5.52 -10.41 2.59
N GLN A 51 -6.44 -9.67 3.21
CA GLN A 51 -7.85 -10.05 3.33
C GLN A 51 -8.55 -10.07 1.97
N ASP A 52 -8.33 -9.02 1.16
CA ASP A 52 -8.88 -8.90 -0.19
C ASP A 52 -8.38 -10.02 -1.09
N GLY A 53 -7.08 -10.33 -1.06
CA GLY A 53 -6.50 -11.43 -1.83
C GLY A 53 -7.02 -12.81 -1.41
N ALA A 54 -7.18 -13.05 -0.10
CA ALA A 54 -7.76 -14.29 0.39
C ALA A 54 -9.24 -14.43 -0.03
N GLN A 55 -10.01 -13.34 0.03
CA GLN A 55 -11.40 -13.32 -0.43
C GLN A 55 -11.50 -13.54 -1.94
N LEU A 56 -10.69 -12.84 -2.73
CA LEU A 56 -10.63 -12.97 -4.19
C LEU A 56 -10.31 -14.43 -4.59
N THR A 57 -9.34 -15.06 -3.92
CA THR A 57 -8.99 -16.47 -4.11
C THR A 57 -10.19 -17.38 -3.85
N ASN A 58 -10.90 -17.19 -2.73
CA ASN A 58 -12.07 -18.01 -2.40
C ASN A 58 -13.21 -17.82 -3.43
N GLN A 59 -13.46 -16.59 -3.87
CA GLN A 59 -14.48 -16.29 -4.87
C GLN A 59 -14.14 -16.95 -6.21
N HIS A 60 -12.88 -16.93 -6.63
CA HIS A 60 -12.43 -17.59 -7.86
C HIS A 60 -12.55 -19.11 -7.78
N LEU A 61 -12.06 -19.73 -6.69
CA LEU A 61 -12.19 -21.17 -6.48
C LEU A 61 -13.65 -21.64 -6.40
N ALA A 62 -14.55 -20.77 -5.93
CA ALA A 62 -15.99 -21.02 -5.92
C ALA A 62 -16.68 -20.79 -7.28
N GLY A 63 -15.93 -20.44 -8.34
CA GLY A 63 -16.47 -20.15 -9.67
C GLY A 63 -17.29 -18.86 -9.76
N GLN A 64 -17.13 -17.95 -8.80
CA GLN A 64 -17.89 -16.68 -8.74
C GLN A 64 -17.24 -15.56 -9.54
N THR A 65 -16.02 -15.76 -10.03
CA THR A 65 -15.29 -14.80 -10.86
C THR A 65 -14.74 -15.49 -12.10
N THR A 66 -14.55 -14.72 -13.17
CA THR A 66 -13.83 -15.19 -14.35
C THR A 66 -12.33 -15.14 -14.12
N GLN A 67 -11.56 -15.91 -14.90
CA GLN A 67 -10.09 -15.86 -14.87
C GLN A 67 -9.56 -14.44 -15.10
N THR A 68 -10.07 -13.76 -16.14
CA THR A 68 -9.63 -12.39 -16.47
C THR A 68 -9.89 -11.39 -15.35
N PHE A 69 -11.04 -11.49 -14.67
CA PHE A 69 -11.33 -10.64 -13.53
C PHE A 69 -10.38 -10.94 -12.36
N PHE A 70 -10.19 -12.22 -12.05
CA PHE A 70 -9.28 -12.67 -11.00
C PHE A 70 -7.86 -12.16 -11.23
N ASP A 71 -7.29 -12.39 -12.41
CA ASP A 71 -5.93 -11.96 -12.76
C ASP A 71 -5.77 -10.45 -12.66
N SER A 72 -6.75 -9.69 -13.18
CA SER A 72 -6.72 -8.23 -13.11
C SER A 72 -6.79 -7.70 -11.68
N GLN A 73 -7.59 -8.31 -10.81
CA GLN A 73 -7.70 -7.87 -9.42
C GLN A 73 -6.47 -8.30 -8.61
N ALA A 74 -5.97 -9.51 -8.81
CA ALA A 74 -4.76 -10.01 -8.16
C ALA A 74 -3.56 -9.12 -8.49
N GLU A 75 -3.39 -8.72 -9.75
CA GLU A 75 -2.32 -7.81 -10.17
C GLU A 75 -2.47 -6.42 -9.55
N GLN A 76 -3.68 -5.86 -9.50
CA GLN A 76 -3.91 -4.56 -8.87
C GLN A 76 -3.57 -4.58 -7.37
N ILE A 77 -3.91 -5.67 -6.67
CA ILE A 77 -3.56 -5.81 -5.25
C ILE A 77 -2.04 -5.96 -5.10
N LYS A 78 -1.41 -6.79 -5.94
CA LYS A 78 0.05 -6.97 -5.94
C LYS A 78 0.79 -5.65 -6.12
N VAL A 79 0.40 -4.81 -7.08
CA VAL A 79 1.00 -3.48 -7.28
C VAL A 79 0.94 -2.62 -6.02
N LYS A 80 -0.18 -2.67 -5.27
CA LYS A 80 -0.32 -1.93 -4.00
C LYS A 80 0.56 -2.51 -2.89
N VAL A 81 0.67 -3.83 -2.81
CA VAL A 81 1.58 -4.52 -1.88
C VAL A 81 3.03 -4.13 -2.18
N ASP A 82 3.43 -4.18 -3.46
CA ASP A 82 4.78 -3.80 -3.91
C ASP A 82 5.09 -2.32 -3.63
N SER A 83 4.08 -1.44 -3.79
CA SER A 83 4.20 -0.03 -3.41
C SER A 83 4.43 0.15 -1.91
N SER A 84 3.66 -0.56 -1.08
CA SER A 84 3.80 -0.52 0.39
C SER A 84 5.17 -1.05 0.81
N LEU A 85 5.63 -2.16 0.20
CA LEU A 85 6.96 -2.71 0.40
C LEU A 85 8.06 -1.70 0.03
N LYS A 86 7.91 -1.00 -1.09
CA LYS A 86 8.84 0.04 -1.53
C LYS A 86 8.90 1.20 -0.52
N THR A 87 7.76 1.65 -0.01
CA THR A 87 7.70 2.65 1.07
C THR A 87 8.44 2.16 2.31
N LEU A 88 8.11 0.96 2.79
CA LEU A 88 8.76 0.37 3.97
C LEU A 88 10.27 0.23 3.79
N ARG A 89 10.74 -0.12 2.59
CA ARG A 89 12.17 -0.32 2.30
C ARG A 89 12.94 0.99 2.21
N ASN A 90 12.37 2.02 1.57
CA ASN A 90 13.07 3.25 1.22
C ASN A 90 12.94 4.35 2.28
N SER A 91 11.91 4.31 3.13
CA SER A 91 11.72 5.32 4.16
C SER A 91 12.75 5.19 5.28
N SER A 92 13.36 6.31 5.66
CA SER A 92 14.14 6.39 6.89
C SER A 92 13.23 6.27 8.10
N VAL A 93 13.68 5.66 9.20
CA VAL A 93 12.88 5.51 10.42
C VAL A 93 13.71 5.76 11.67
N LYS A 94 13.04 6.07 12.78
CA LYS A 94 13.71 6.15 14.09
C LYS A 94 14.18 4.77 14.54
N PRO A 95 15.30 4.67 15.30
CA PRO A 95 15.81 3.38 15.78
C PRO A 95 14.79 2.55 16.58
N GLU A 96 13.90 3.22 17.30
CA GLU A 96 12.87 2.60 18.15
C GLU A 96 11.81 1.79 17.38
N ILE A 97 11.58 2.10 16.10
CA ILE A 97 10.60 1.39 15.24
C ILE A 97 11.25 0.58 14.11
N GLU A 98 12.58 0.54 14.04
CA GLU A 98 13.31 -0.15 12.95
C GLU A 98 13.08 -1.67 12.97
N THR A 99 12.91 -2.27 14.14
CA THR A 99 12.57 -3.70 14.26
C THR A 99 11.17 -3.98 13.72
N ASP A 100 10.20 -3.15 14.06
CA ASP A 100 8.83 -3.30 13.57
C ASP A 100 8.77 -3.05 12.06
N ARG A 101 9.46 -2.02 11.53
CA ARG A 101 9.58 -1.79 10.09
C ARG A 101 10.11 -3.01 9.35
N ARG A 102 11.21 -3.61 9.84
CA ARG A 102 11.80 -4.82 9.22
C ARG A 102 10.84 -6.00 9.25
N TYR A 103 10.08 -6.15 10.33
CA TYR A 103 9.06 -7.19 10.42
C TYR A 103 7.90 -6.96 9.43
N ALA A 104 7.37 -5.73 9.34
CA ALA A 104 6.38 -5.37 8.32
C ALA A 104 6.90 -5.60 6.90
N MET A 105 8.16 -5.24 6.63
CA MET A 105 8.79 -5.44 5.34
C MET A 105 8.85 -6.93 4.97
N ASN A 106 9.22 -7.80 5.90
CA ASN A 106 9.23 -9.25 5.67
C ASN A 106 7.82 -9.80 5.39
N LEU A 107 6.81 -9.34 6.14
CA LEU A 107 5.42 -9.72 5.89
C LEU A 107 4.92 -9.23 4.51
N ALA A 108 5.31 -8.02 4.10
CA ALA A 108 5.00 -7.47 2.78
C ALA A 108 5.68 -8.25 1.65
N GLU A 109 6.94 -8.68 1.83
CA GLU A 109 7.65 -9.54 0.89
C GLU A 109 6.96 -10.91 0.74
N HIS A 110 6.55 -11.52 1.85
CA HIS A 110 5.78 -12.76 1.81
C HIS A 110 4.43 -12.56 1.11
N LEU A 111 3.76 -11.43 1.36
CA LEU A 111 2.50 -11.11 0.73
C LEU A 111 2.67 -10.98 -0.80
N SER A 112 3.66 -10.21 -1.25
CA SER A 112 4.00 -10.05 -2.67
C SER A 112 4.29 -11.42 -3.33
N SER A 113 5.09 -12.27 -2.67
CA SER A 113 5.39 -13.61 -3.18
C SER A 113 4.15 -14.52 -3.25
N GLU A 114 3.20 -14.42 -2.33
CA GLU A 114 1.96 -15.20 -2.44
C GLU A 114 1.08 -14.73 -3.61
N PHE A 115 1.09 -13.42 -3.94
CA PHE A 115 0.41 -12.91 -5.14
C PHE A 115 1.07 -13.40 -6.43
N ASP A 116 2.40 -13.47 -6.49
CA ASP A 116 3.12 -14.08 -7.64
C ASP A 116 2.71 -15.54 -7.87
N ARG A 117 2.41 -16.27 -6.79
CA ARG A 117 2.03 -17.69 -6.86
C ARG A 117 0.61 -17.92 -7.33
N LEU A 118 -0.29 -16.93 -7.20
CA LEU A 118 -1.70 -17.07 -7.58
C LEU A 118 -1.89 -17.45 -9.05
N SER A 119 -1.00 -16.99 -9.93
CA SER A 119 -1.06 -17.25 -11.38
C SER A 119 -0.23 -18.46 -11.83
N THR A 120 0.49 -19.13 -10.92
CA THR A 120 1.43 -20.20 -11.29
C THR A 120 0.73 -21.53 -11.59
N SER A 121 -0.19 -21.95 -10.72
CA SER A 121 -0.94 -23.21 -10.89
C SER A 121 -2.18 -23.23 -10.01
N GLN A 122 -3.15 -24.08 -10.35
CA GLN A 122 -4.34 -24.32 -9.54
C GLN A 122 -3.99 -24.76 -8.10
N LEU A 123 -2.98 -25.62 -7.95
CA LEU A 123 -2.54 -26.10 -6.64
C LEU A 123 -1.98 -24.97 -5.77
N GLU A 124 -1.21 -24.05 -6.37
CA GLU A 124 -0.71 -22.89 -5.63
C GLU A 124 -1.83 -21.90 -5.31
N LEU A 125 -2.79 -21.69 -6.22
CA LEU A 125 -3.97 -20.88 -5.94
C LEU A 125 -4.75 -21.37 -4.71
N GLU A 126 -5.01 -22.68 -4.63
CA GLU A 126 -5.68 -23.32 -3.48
C GLU A 126 -4.90 -23.15 -2.16
N ARG A 127 -3.57 -23.06 -2.23
CA ARG A 127 -2.69 -22.87 -1.07
C ARG A 127 -2.53 -21.40 -0.67
N SER A 128 -2.53 -20.50 -1.64
CA SER A 128 -2.32 -19.06 -1.42
C SER A 128 -3.44 -18.46 -0.58
N GLY A 129 -4.71 -18.84 -0.79
CA GLY A 129 -5.83 -18.30 -0.02
C GLY A 129 -5.66 -18.42 1.52
N PRO A 130 -5.41 -19.64 2.06
CA PRO A 130 -5.10 -19.84 3.48
C PRO A 130 -3.83 -19.12 3.96
N ARG A 131 -2.79 -19.04 3.13
CA ARG A 131 -1.53 -18.34 3.47
C ARG A 131 -1.74 -16.82 3.56
N LEU A 132 -2.44 -16.22 2.61
CA LEU A 132 -2.87 -14.82 2.64
C LEU A 132 -3.68 -14.50 3.89
N LYS A 133 -4.61 -15.39 4.28
CA LYS A 133 -5.36 -15.25 5.54
C LYS A 133 -4.46 -15.29 6.77
N THR A 134 -3.41 -16.12 6.76
CA THR A 134 -2.43 -16.21 7.86
C THR A 134 -1.58 -14.95 7.94
N LEU A 135 -1.09 -14.45 6.81
CA LEU A 135 -0.37 -13.17 6.74
C LEU A 135 -1.24 -12.00 7.25
N GLY A 136 -2.52 -11.97 6.86
CA GLY A 136 -3.47 -10.97 7.37
C GLY A 136 -3.64 -11.00 8.89
N LYS A 137 -3.56 -12.18 9.54
CA LYS A 137 -3.57 -12.29 11.00
C LYS A 137 -2.28 -11.75 11.63
N GLN A 138 -1.12 -12.11 11.07
CA GLN A 138 0.17 -11.60 11.56
C GLN A 138 0.27 -10.08 11.45
N LEU A 139 -0.21 -9.51 10.34
CA LEU A 139 -0.28 -8.06 10.15
C LEU A 139 -1.25 -7.40 11.15
N ARG A 140 -2.37 -8.06 11.47
CA ARG A 140 -3.29 -7.58 12.51
C ARG A 140 -2.65 -7.57 13.90
N GLU A 141 -1.98 -8.65 14.29
CA GLU A 141 -1.28 -8.74 15.56
C GLU A 141 -0.21 -7.65 15.68
N MET A 142 0.49 -7.38 14.57
CA MET A 142 1.45 -6.29 14.50
C MET A 142 0.79 -4.92 14.63
N GLU A 143 -0.32 -4.67 13.92
CA GLU A 143 -1.11 -3.44 14.02
C GLU A 143 -1.56 -3.18 15.47
N GLU A 144 -2.05 -4.23 16.15
CA GLU A 144 -2.52 -4.16 17.53
C GLU A 144 -1.39 -3.87 18.53
N ARG A 145 -0.18 -4.39 18.31
CA ARG A 145 1.02 -4.07 19.11
C ARG A 145 1.49 -2.62 18.98
N MET A 146 1.12 -1.95 17.90
CA MET A 146 1.51 -0.56 17.64
C MET A 146 0.50 0.48 18.13
N LYS A 147 -0.69 0.05 18.58
CA LYS A 147 -1.64 0.92 19.30
C LYS A 147 -1.06 1.41 20.62
#